data_AF-A0A1A6GY21-F1
#
_entry.id   AF-A0A1A6GY21-F1
#
_cell.length_a   1.000
_cell.length_b   1.000
_cell.length_c   1.000
_cell.angle_alpha   90.00
_cell.angle_beta   90.00
_cell.angle_gamma   90.00
#
_symmetry.space_group_name_H-M   'P 1'
#
loop_
_entity.id
_entity.type
_entity.pdbx_description
1 polymer ?
#
loop_
_entity_poly.entity_id
_entity_poly.type
_entity_poly.pdbx_seq_one_letter_code
_entity_poly.pdbx_strand_id
1 'polypeptide(L)'
;TKDSGETSMLKRPVLLHLQHTVHVDAFDCPSELQHTQEFFPNWRLPFKIAAIISSLTFLYTVLREIIYPLVTSREQYFYKIPILVINKVLPMVSITLLALVYLPGVIAAIVQLRNGTKYKKFPPWLDRWMLARKQFGLLSFFFSVLHAVYSLSYPMRRSYRYKLLNWAYKQVQQNKADAWIEHDVWRMEIYVSLGIVGLAILALLAVTSIPSVSDSLTWREFHYIQ
;
A
#
# COMPACT_ATOMS: atom_id res chain seq x y z
N THR A 1 -39.78 73.21 -40.39
CA THR A 1 -38.53 73.79 -40.93
C THR A 1 -37.48 72.70 -40.98
N LYS A 2 -37.01 72.37 -42.19
CA LYS A 2 -35.78 71.61 -42.58
C LYS A 2 -35.48 70.22 -41.98
N ASP A 3 -35.92 69.23 -42.74
CA ASP A 3 -35.20 68.13 -43.44
C ASP A 3 -33.68 67.89 -43.27
N SER A 4 -33.30 66.63 -43.56
CA SER A 4 -31.99 65.98 -43.78
C SER A 4 -31.11 65.75 -42.54
N GLY A 5 -30.54 64.58 -42.25
CA GLY A 5 -30.26 63.38 -43.04
C GLY A 5 -28.80 62.99 -42.74
N GLU A 6 -28.55 61.79 -42.20
CA GLU A 6 -27.41 60.92 -42.54
C GLU A 6 -27.27 59.74 -41.56
N THR A 7 -27.24 58.57 -42.16
CA THR A 7 -26.92 57.24 -41.63
C THR A 7 -25.42 57.04 -41.40
N SER A 8 -25.09 56.05 -40.55
CA SER A 8 -23.82 55.29 -40.52
C SER A 8 -22.75 55.75 -39.51
N MET A 9 -22.62 55.02 -38.40
CA MET A 9 -21.57 54.00 -38.22
C MET A 9 -21.52 53.52 -36.77
N LEU A 10 -21.53 52.19 -36.59
CA LEU A 10 -21.27 51.50 -35.33
C LEU A 10 -19.98 52.03 -34.68
N LYS A 11 -20.10 52.72 -33.54
CA LYS A 11 -18.98 52.89 -32.59
C LYS A 11 -19.00 51.72 -31.61
N ARG A 12 -18.22 50.68 -31.92
CA ARG A 12 -17.82 49.62 -30.97
C ARG A 12 -16.89 50.26 -29.92
N PRO A 13 -17.20 50.23 -28.62
CA PRO A 13 -16.22 50.62 -27.61
C PRO A 13 -15.10 49.59 -27.59
N VAL A 14 -13.87 50.07 -27.74
CA VAL A 14 -12.63 49.32 -27.63
C VAL A 14 -12.61 48.62 -26.27
N LEU A 15 -12.63 47.28 -26.30
CA LEU A 15 -12.38 46.44 -25.15
C LEU A 15 -10.91 46.65 -24.79
N LEU A 16 -10.63 47.53 -23.82
CA LEU A 16 -9.31 47.62 -23.18
C LEU A 16 -9.05 46.25 -22.56
N HIS A 17 -8.26 45.45 -23.26
CA HIS A 17 -7.72 44.20 -22.77
C HIS A 17 -6.71 44.59 -21.68
N LEU A 18 -7.21 44.78 -20.45
CA LEU A 18 -6.39 44.83 -19.26
C LEU A 18 -5.89 43.41 -19.01
N GLN A 19 -4.91 43.03 -19.83
CA GLN A 19 -4.11 41.85 -19.65
C GLN A 19 -3.33 42.12 -18.36
N HIS A 20 -3.89 41.70 -17.23
CA HIS A 20 -3.15 41.59 -15.98
C HIS A 20 -2.18 40.42 -16.18
N THR A 21 -1.12 40.69 -16.96
CA THR A 21 0.09 39.89 -16.98
C THR A 21 0.60 39.92 -15.55
N VAL A 22 0.34 38.83 -14.83
CA VAL A 22 1.16 38.47 -13.68
C VAL A 22 2.56 38.35 -14.25
N HIS A 23 3.34 39.42 -14.11
CA HIS A 23 4.75 39.45 -14.41
C HIS A 23 5.38 38.53 -13.37
N VAL A 24 5.41 37.22 -13.67
CA VAL A 24 6.30 36.31 -12.97
C VAL A 24 7.66 36.69 -13.51
N ASP A 25 8.43 37.47 -12.74
CA ASP A 25 9.81 37.77 -13.10
C ASP A 25 10.50 36.42 -13.35
N ALA A 26 11.12 36.27 -14.51
CA ALA A 26 11.84 35.05 -14.89
C ALA A 26 13.02 34.73 -13.94
N PHE A 27 13.29 35.62 -12.97
CA PHE A 27 14.31 35.54 -11.95
C PHE A 27 13.76 35.35 -10.53
N ASP A 28 12.43 35.39 -10.33
CA ASP A 28 11.85 35.00 -9.06
C ASP A 28 11.97 33.48 -8.92
N CYS A 29 12.77 33.05 -7.95
CA CYS A 29 12.80 31.65 -7.53
C CYS A 29 11.36 31.26 -7.16
N PRO A 30 10.73 30.28 -7.85
CA PRO A 30 9.38 29.83 -7.52
C PRO A 30 9.27 29.59 -6.02
N SER A 31 8.18 30.05 -5.40
CA SER A 31 7.95 29.83 -3.97
C SER A 31 7.90 28.34 -3.60
N GLU A 32 7.76 27.43 -4.58
CA GLU A 32 7.95 25.98 -4.42
C GLU A 32 9.42 25.55 -4.22
N LEU A 33 10.38 26.32 -4.73
CA LEU A 33 11.83 26.11 -4.59
C LEU A 33 12.41 26.81 -3.35
N GLN A 34 11.66 27.73 -2.72
CA GLN A 34 11.99 28.34 -1.43
C GLN A 34 11.64 27.46 -0.22
N HIS A 35 11.16 26.23 -0.46
CA HIS A 35 10.81 25.33 0.62
C HIS A 35 12.08 24.85 1.34
N THR A 36 12.15 25.04 2.65
CA THR A 36 13.00 24.26 3.54
C THR A 36 12.91 22.79 3.14
N GLN A 37 14.04 22.19 2.74
CA GLN A 37 14.07 20.86 2.13
C GLN A 37 13.38 19.84 3.03
N GLU A 38 12.12 19.51 2.72
CA GLU A 38 11.34 18.58 3.53
C GLU A 38 11.74 17.15 3.21
N PHE A 39 12.17 16.41 4.23
CA PHE A 39 12.52 15.00 4.08
C PHE A 39 11.25 14.14 3.89
N PHE A 40 11.08 13.58 2.70
CA PHE A 40 10.01 12.67 2.27
C PHE A 40 8.58 13.04 2.77
N PRO A 41 8.05 14.24 2.44
CA PRO A 41 6.78 14.73 2.98
C PRO A 41 5.61 13.76 2.73
N ASN A 42 5.51 13.20 1.52
CA ASN A 42 4.44 12.29 1.12
C ASN A 42 4.51 10.90 1.80
N TRP A 43 5.65 10.55 2.41
CA TRP A 43 5.84 9.25 3.07
C TRP A 43 5.62 9.29 4.58
N ARG A 44 5.56 10.47 5.19
CA ARG A 44 5.43 10.62 6.65
C ARG A 44 4.21 9.90 7.21
N LEU A 45 3.05 10.07 6.56
CA LEU A 45 1.81 9.42 6.98
C LEU A 45 1.88 7.89 6.78
N PRO A 46 2.18 7.36 5.57
CA PRO A 46 2.35 5.93 5.35
C PRO A 46 3.32 5.25 6.31
N PHE A 47 4.50 5.84 6.54
CA PHE A 47 5.48 5.27 7.47
C PHE A 47 4.97 5.24 8.91
N LYS A 48 4.34 6.32 9.40
CA LYS A 48 3.76 6.34 10.75
C LYS A 48 2.71 5.25 10.93
N ILE A 49 1.80 5.11 9.97
CA ILE A 49 0.76 4.08 10.00
C ILE A 49 1.37 2.67 9.96
N ALA A 50 2.30 2.42 9.04
CA ALA A 50 2.99 1.13 8.95
C ALA A 50 3.74 0.78 10.26
N ALA A 51 4.42 1.75 10.88
CA ALA A 51 5.13 1.56 12.13
C ALA A 51 4.19 1.22 13.30
N ILE A 52 3.05 1.93 13.41
CA ILE A 52 2.04 1.67 14.44
C ILE A 52 1.46 0.26 14.27
N ILE A 53 1.03 -0.12 13.05
CA ILE A 53 0.46 -1.45 12.78
C ILE A 53 1.50 -2.54 13.04
N SER A 54 2.75 -2.33 12.61
CA SER A 54 3.85 -3.28 12.84
C SER A 54 4.12 -3.49 14.32
N SER A 55 4.23 -2.40 15.08
CA SER A 55 4.46 -2.45 16.52
C SER A 55 3.32 -3.17 17.25
N LEU A 56 2.07 -2.77 17.01
CA LEU A 56 0.91 -3.38 17.66
C LEU A 56 0.81 -4.88 17.35
N THR A 57 1.02 -5.27 16.09
CA THR A 57 1.00 -6.68 15.66
C THR A 57 2.17 -7.46 16.26
N PHE A 58 3.35 -6.85 16.35
CA PHE A 58 4.52 -7.47 16.97
C PHE A 58 4.28 -7.72 18.45
N LEU A 59 3.83 -6.72 19.21
CA LEU A 59 3.52 -6.87 20.63
C LEU A 59 2.46 -7.95 20.85
N TYR A 60 1.38 -7.94 20.06
CA TYR A 60 0.34 -8.97 20.13
C TYR A 60 0.89 -10.38 19.84
N THR A 61 1.74 -10.51 18.82
CA THR A 61 2.32 -11.81 18.44
C THR A 61 3.32 -12.31 19.49
N VAL A 62 4.15 -11.42 20.07
CA VAL A 62 5.06 -11.78 21.16
C VAL A 62 4.28 -12.23 22.39
N LEU A 63 3.21 -11.50 22.75
CA LEU A 63 2.35 -11.85 23.88
C LEU A 63 1.78 -13.27 23.71
N ARG A 64 1.26 -13.58 22.51
CA ARG A 64 0.63 -14.88 22.22
C ARG A 64 1.62 -16.03 22.06
N GLU A 65 2.73 -15.81 21.36
CA GLU A 65 3.63 -16.90 20.93
C GLU A 65 4.78 -17.17 21.90
N ILE A 66 5.12 -16.17 22.73
CA ILE A 66 6.27 -16.20 23.63
C ILE A 66 5.80 -16.10 25.08
N ILE A 67 5.08 -15.04 25.45
CA ILE A 67 4.72 -14.77 26.85
C ILE A 67 3.70 -15.77 27.36
N TYR A 68 2.64 -16.06 26.60
CA TYR A 68 1.60 -16.99 27.02
C TYR A 68 2.15 -18.41 27.32
N PRO A 69 2.90 -19.07 26.42
CA PRO A 69 3.51 -20.37 26.73
C PRO A 69 4.53 -20.32 27.88
N LEU A 70 5.27 -19.20 28.02
CA LEU A 70 6.23 -19.00 29.11
C LEU A 70 5.54 -18.95 30.47
N VAL A 71 4.35 -18.32 30.56
CA VAL A 71 3.59 -18.21 31.80
C VAL A 71 2.85 -19.51 32.11
N THR A 72 2.16 -20.10 31.13
CA THR A 72 1.27 -21.25 31.34
C THR A 72 2.02 -22.58 31.43
N SER A 73 3.00 -22.81 30.55
CA SER A 73 3.68 -24.11 30.41
C SER A 73 5.17 -24.06 30.76
N ARG A 74 5.69 -22.88 31.17
CA ARG A 74 7.12 -22.64 31.48
C ARG A 74 8.09 -23.00 30.35
N GLU A 75 7.60 -23.06 29.11
CA GLU A 75 8.42 -23.36 27.94
C GLU A 75 9.02 -22.09 27.33
N GLN A 76 10.32 -22.14 27.01
CA GLN A 76 11.04 -21.00 26.44
C GLN A 76 11.09 -21.08 24.91
N TYR A 77 10.42 -20.13 24.25
CA TYR A 77 10.32 -20.07 22.78
C TYR A 77 10.97 -18.83 22.16
N PHE A 78 11.93 -18.19 22.83
CA PHE A 78 12.57 -16.95 22.34
C PHE A 78 13.19 -17.06 20.94
N TYR A 79 13.64 -18.25 20.53
CA TYR A 79 14.14 -18.51 19.17
C TYR A 79 13.11 -18.26 18.06
N LYS A 80 11.80 -18.21 18.39
CA LYS A 80 10.74 -17.89 17.44
C LYS A 80 10.76 -16.40 17.04
N ILE A 81 11.30 -15.50 17.87
CA ILE A 81 11.23 -14.05 17.66
C ILE A 81 11.84 -13.63 16.30
N PRO A 82 13.08 -14.00 15.93
CA PRO A 82 13.72 -13.42 14.76
C PRO A 82 13.06 -13.75 13.41
N ILE A 83 12.40 -14.92 13.30
CA ILE A 83 11.81 -15.38 12.03
C ILE A 83 10.32 -15.65 12.17
N LEU A 84 9.87 -16.46 13.13
CA LEU A 84 8.46 -16.88 13.20
C LEU A 84 7.53 -15.74 13.63
N VAL A 85 7.97 -14.88 14.55
CA VAL A 85 7.19 -13.70 14.96
C VAL A 85 7.20 -12.66 13.84
N ILE A 86 8.38 -12.34 13.30
CA ILE A 86 8.50 -11.38 12.19
C ILE A 86 7.66 -11.82 10.97
N ASN A 87 7.71 -13.11 10.60
CA ASN A 87 6.95 -13.64 9.47
C ASN A 87 5.43 -13.77 9.73
N LYS A 88 4.95 -13.40 10.94
CA LYS A 88 3.52 -13.15 11.21
C LYS A 88 3.18 -11.67 11.11
N VAL A 89 4.10 -10.79 11.47
CA VAL A 89 3.93 -9.33 11.41
C VAL A 89 3.95 -8.82 9.96
N LEU A 90 4.97 -9.22 9.18
CA LEU A 90 5.15 -8.76 7.80
C LEU A 90 3.90 -8.94 6.92
N PRO A 91 3.28 -10.14 6.80
CA PRO A 91 2.09 -10.31 5.97
C PRO A 91 0.89 -9.54 6.50
N MET A 92 0.72 -9.43 7.82
CA MET A 92 -0.38 -8.69 8.43
C MET A 92 -0.28 -7.19 8.11
N VAL A 93 0.92 -6.62 8.21
CA VAL A 93 1.18 -5.22 7.84
C VAL A 93 0.93 -5.05 6.35
N SER A 94 1.51 -5.92 5.51
CA SER A 94 1.37 -5.87 4.05
C SER A 94 -0.09 -5.85 3.59
N ILE A 95 -0.91 -6.81 4.02
CA ILE A 95 -2.32 -6.90 3.62
C ILE A 95 -3.16 -5.75 4.18
N THR A 96 -2.85 -5.26 5.38
CA THR A 96 -3.54 -4.10 5.97
C THR A 96 -3.23 -2.83 5.18
N LEU A 97 -1.96 -2.60 4.83
CA LEU A 97 -1.59 -1.46 4.00
C LEU A 97 -2.22 -1.54 2.61
N LEU A 98 -2.31 -2.74 2.00
CA LEU A 98 -3.01 -2.94 0.74
C LEU A 98 -4.49 -2.57 0.85
N ALA A 99 -5.17 -3.01 1.91
CA ALA A 99 -6.56 -2.64 2.15
C ALA A 99 -6.72 -1.11 2.29
N LEU A 100 -5.78 -0.43 2.94
CA LEU A 100 -5.77 1.04 3.08
C LEU A 100 -5.52 1.79 1.76
N VAL A 101 -5.04 1.13 0.70
CA VAL A 101 -4.98 1.71 -0.65
C VAL A 101 -6.38 1.86 -1.23
N TYR A 102 -7.21 0.83 -1.11
CA TYR A 102 -8.52 0.76 -1.78
C TYR A 102 -9.68 1.31 -0.93
N LEU A 103 -9.57 1.24 0.40
CA LEU A 103 -10.58 1.72 1.33
C LEU A 103 -11.02 3.20 1.12
N PRO A 104 -10.13 4.18 0.90
CA PRO A 104 -10.58 5.56 0.71
C PRO A 104 -11.37 5.73 -0.60
N GLY A 105 -11.14 4.90 -1.62
CA GLY A 105 -11.93 4.89 -2.86
C GLY A 105 -13.38 4.47 -2.62
N VAL A 106 -13.59 3.44 -1.79
CA VAL A 106 -14.94 3.01 -1.38
C VAL A 106 -15.64 4.09 -0.55
N ILE A 107 -14.93 4.68 0.42
CA ILE A 107 -15.48 5.79 1.23
C ILE A 107 -15.85 6.99 0.34
N ALA A 108 -14.98 7.34 -0.62
CA ALA A 108 -15.23 8.41 -1.57
C ALA A 108 -16.50 8.17 -2.39
N ALA A 109 -16.72 6.94 -2.88
CA ALA A 109 -17.93 6.57 -3.60
C ALA A 109 -19.19 6.73 -2.73
N ILE A 110 -19.18 6.25 -1.48
CA ILE A 110 -20.30 6.42 -0.54
C ILE A 110 -20.58 7.91 -0.27
N VAL A 111 -19.54 8.71 -0.08
CA VAL A 111 -19.67 10.16 0.16
C VAL A 111 -20.25 10.87 -1.06
N GLN A 112 -19.82 10.51 -2.27
CA GLN A 112 -20.36 11.06 -3.52
C GLN A 112 -21.83 10.72 -3.71
N LEU A 113 -22.22 9.46 -3.48
CA LEU A 113 -23.62 9.02 -3.54
C LEU A 113 -24.49 9.75 -2.52
N ARG A 114 -24.03 9.86 -1.26
CA ARG A 114 -24.75 10.58 -0.20
C ARG A 114 -24.94 12.06 -0.53
N ASN A 115 -23.97 12.69 -1.18
CA ASN A 115 -24.07 14.10 -1.58
C ASN A 115 -24.87 14.30 -2.86
N GLY A 116 -25.14 13.24 -3.64
CA GLY A 116 -25.81 13.33 -4.94
C GLY A 116 -25.01 14.06 -6.02
N THR A 117 -23.73 14.35 -5.79
CA THR A 117 -22.87 15.08 -6.75
C THR A 117 -21.40 14.75 -6.57
N LYS A 118 -20.67 14.67 -7.69
CA LYS A 118 -19.21 14.52 -7.71
C LYS A 118 -18.44 15.84 -7.54
N TYR A 119 -19.13 16.97 -7.67
CA TYR A 119 -18.50 18.30 -7.70
C TYR A 119 -18.23 18.87 -6.29
N LYS A 120 -18.77 18.24 -5.25
CA LYS A 120 -18.49 18.61 -3.86
C LYS A 120 -17.12 18.08 -3.45
N LYS A 121 -16.25 18.98 -2.96
CA LYS A 121 -14.91 18.62 -2.49
C LYS A 121 -14.96 17.61 -1.33
N PHE A 122 -14.00 16.71 -1.31
CA PHE A 122 -13.82 15.78 -0.20
C PHE A 122 -13.33 16.51 1.06
N PRO A 123 -13.62 15.97 2.26
CA PRO A 123 -13.05 16.51 3.48
C PRO A 123 -11.51 16.38 3.46
N PRO A 124 -10.75 17.33 4.06
CA PRO A 124 -9.29 17.38 3.92
C PRO A 124 -8.52 16.14 4.41
N TRP A 125 -9.11 15.31 5.28
CA TRP A 125 -8.49 14.06 5.71
C TRP A 125 -8.57 12.96 4.64
N LEU A 126 -9.68 12.91 3.89
CA LEU A 126 -9.90 11.90 2.85
C LEU A 126 -9.07 12.23 1.62
N ASP A 127 -8.97 13.52 1.28
CA ASP A 127 -8.14 14.00 0.18
C ASP A 127 -6.66 13.68 0.41
N ARG A 128 -6.13 14.01 1.61
CA ARG A 128 -4.76 13.63 2.00
C ARG A 128 -4.51 12.13 1.97
N TRP A 129 -5.49 11.31 2.34
CA TRP A 129 -5.37 9.86 2.25
C TRP A 129 -5.40 9.35 0.81
N MET A 130 -6.26 9.90 -0.05
CA MET A 130 -6.33 9.56 -1.47
C MET A 130 -5.00 9.83 -2.20
N LEU A 131 -4.28 10.88 -1.81
CA LEU A 131 -2.94 11.21 -2.33
C LEU A 131 -1.85 10.24 -1.85
N ALA A 132 -2.01 9.66 -0.65
CA ALA A 132 -1.05 8.74 -0.05
C ALA A 132 -1.16 7.28 -0.56
N ARG A 133 -2.14 6.98 -1.42
CA ARG A 133 -2.42 5.60 -1.91
C ARG A 133 -1.20 4.94 -2.56
N LYS A 134 -0.44 5.69 -3.37
CA LYS A 134 0.77 5.19 -4.03
C LYS A 134 1.80 4.70 -3.01
N GLN A 135 2.04 5.47 -1.96
CA GLN A 135 3.02 5.15 -0.93
C GLN A 135 2.56 3.98 -0.06
N PHE A 136 1.26 3.87 0.23
CA PHE A 136 0.69 2.70 0.89
C PHE A 136 0.86 1.42 0.06
N GLY A 137 0.60 1.48 -1.24
CA GLY A 137 0.81 0.35 -2.16
C GLY A 137 2.26 -0.11 -2.22
N LEU A 138 3.20 0.85 -2.33
CA LEU A 138 4.63 0.54 -2.35
C LEU A 138 5.13 -0.07 -1.02
N LEU A 139 4.68 0.45 0.13
CA LEU A 139 5.00 -0.16 1.42
C LEU A 139 4.40 -1.56 1.54
N SER A 140 3.14 -1.73 1.13
CA SER A 140 2.48 -3.04 1.14
C SER A 140 3.30 -4.06 0.35
N PHE A 141 3.72 -3.74 -0.87
CA PHE A 141 4.56 -4.57 -1.71
C PHE A 141 5.92 -4.88 -1.06
N PHE A 142 6.59 -3.88 -0.49
CA PHE A 142 7.85 -4.08 0.24
C PHE A 142 7.70 -5.12 1.37
N PHE A 143 6.66 -4.98 2.20
CA PHE A 143 6.37 -5.96 3.25
C PHE A 143 5.98 -7.34 2.69
N SER A 144 5.31 -7.42 1.53
CA SER A 144 5.01 -8.70 0.85
C SER A 144 6.28 -9.42 0.40
N VAL A 145 7.24 -8.69 -0.19
CA VAL A 145 8.53 -9.25 -0.64
C VAL A 145 9.33 -9.76 0.55
N LEU A 146 9.42 -8.99 1.64
CA LEU A 146 10.04 -9.47 2.87
C LEU A 146 9.35 -10.73 3.39
N HIS A 147 8.01 -10.75 3.45
CA HIS A 147 7.26 -11.93 3.86
C HIS A 147 7.57 -13.15 2.98
N ALA A 148 7.67 -12.96 1.65
CA ALA A 148 8.02 -14.03 0.73
C ALA A 148 9.42 -14.60 1.02
N VAL A 149 10.42 -13.74 1.17
CA VAL A 149 11.80 -14.15 1.51
C VAL A 149 11.85 -14.90 2.85
N TYR A 150 11.19 -14.38 3.88
CA TYR A 150 11.11 -15.04 5.18
C TYR A 150 10.41 -16.40 5.09
N SER A 151 9.34 -16.51 4.30
CA SER A 151 8.60 -17.77 4.12
C SER A 151 9.42 -18.81 3.35
N LEU A 152 10.09 -18.42 2.27
CA LEU A 152 10.99 -19.30 1.50
C LEU A 152 12.18 -19.79 2.33
N SER A 153 12.61 -19.01 3.33
CA SER A 153 13.68 -19.42 4.25
C SER A 153 13.28 -20.52 5.25
N TYR A 154 11.99 -20.90 5.34
CA TYR A 154 11.50 -21.82 6.38
C TYR A 154 12.25 -23.17 6.43
N PRO A 155 12.45 -23.87 5.30
CA PRO A 155 13.14 -25.17 5.28
C PRO A 155 14.63 -25.07 5.61
N MET A 156 15.27 -23.91 5.36
CA MET A 156 16.70 -23.69 5.61
C MET A 156 17.04 -23.61 7.10
N ARG A 157 16.04 -23.40 7.96
CA ARG A 157 16.26 -23.19 9.40
C ARG A 157 16.62 -24.47 10.12
N ARG A 158 17.63 -24.38 10.98
CA ARG A 158 18.05 -25.50 11.85
C ARG A 158 16.92 -26.00 12.75
N SER A 159 16.06 -25.11 13.24
CA SER A 159 14.90 -25.47 14.06
C SER A 159 13.87 -26.31 13.30
N TYR A 160 13.65 -26.05 12.01
CA TYR A 160 12.77 -26.87 11.18
C TYR A 160 13.39 -28.24 10.93
N ARG A 161 14.71 -28.29 10.62
CA ARG A 161 15.45 -29.55 10.47
C ARG A 161 15.30 -30.44 11.70
N TYR A 162 15.53 -29.92 12.91
CA TYR A 162 15.36 -30.72 14.13
C TYR A 162 13.92 -31.21 14.35
N LYS A 163 12.91 -30.39 14.02
CA LYS A 163 11.51 -30.82 14.08
C LYS A 163 11.21 -31.96 13.10
N LEU A 164 11.71 -31.87 11.87
CA LEU A 164 11.55 -32.91 10.86
C LEU A 164 12.17 -34.24 11.30
N LEU A 165 13.39 -34.22 11.85
CA LEU A 165 14.02 -35.43 12.41
C LEU A 165 13.20 -36.03 13.56
N ASN A 166 12.71 -35.19 14.48
CA ASN A 166 11.88 -35.66 15.60
C ASN A 166 10.55 -36.26 15.12
N TRP A 167 9.93 -35.71 14.07
CA TRP A 167 8.71 -36.27 13.48
C TRP A 167 8.98 -37.61 12.80
N ALA A 168 10.03 -37.72 12.00
CA ALA A 168 10.43 -38.98 11.36
C ALA A 168 10.73 -40.07 12.39
N TYR A 169 11.47 -39.73 13.45
CA TYR A 169 11.76 -40.66 14.55
C TYR A 169 10.49 -41.15 15.25
N LYS A 170 9.55 -40.25 15.57
CA LYS A 170 8.27 -40.61 16.18
C LYS A 170 7.40 -41.48 15.27
N GLN A 171 7.39 -41.21 13.97
CA GLN A 171 6.65 -41.99 12.99
C GLN A 171 7.14 -43.45 12.95
N VAL A 172 8.47 -43.64 12.95
CA VAL A 172 9.08 -44.98 13.01
C VAL A 172 8.74 -45.68 14.32
N GLN A 173 8.83 -44.99 15.46
CA GLN A 173 8.44 -45.58 16.76
C GLN A 173 6.96 -46.00 16.81
N GLN A 174 6.09 -45.34 16.06
CA GLN A 174 4.66 -45.65 15.98
C GLN A 174 4.34 -46.70 14.90
N ASN A 175 5.35 -47.27 14.21
CA ASN A 175 5.18 -48.20 13.09
C ASN A 175 4.20 -47.68 12.01
N LYS A 176 4.15 -46.35 11.81
CA LYS A 176 3.26 -45.75 10.82
C LYS A 176 3.97 -45.66 9.47
N ALA A 177 3.56 -46.52 8.53
CA ALA A 177 4.19 -46.61 7.21
C ALA A 177 3.99 -45.34 6.36
N ASP A 178 2.78 -44.78 6.36
CA ASP A 178 2.44 -43.60 5.55
C ASP A 178 2.09 -42.38 6.44
N ALA A 179 2.72 -41.25 6.15
CA ALA A 179 2.47 -39.97 6.82
C ALA A 179 1.65 -38.98 5.97
N TRP A 180 1.21 -39.38 4.77
CA TRP A 180 0.43 -38.56 3.88
C TRP A 180 -0.92 -38.14 4.51
N ILE A 181 -1.23 -36.86 4.38
CA ILE A 181 -2.49 -36.28 4.83
C ILE A 181 -3.04 -35.39 3.71
N GLU A 182 -3.95 -35.96 2.92
CA GLU A 182 -4.47 -35.36 1.67
C GLU A 182 -4.92 -33.89 1.83
N HIS A 183 -5.76 -33.61 2.84
CA HIS A 183 -6.33 -32.28 3.03
C HIS A 183 -5.26 -31.24 3.44
N ASP A 184 -4.22 -31.65 4.16
CA ASP A 184 -3.12 -30.75 4.54
C ASP A 184 -2.24 -30.40 3.35
N VAL A 185 -2.03 -31.36 2.44
CA VAL A 185 -1.32 -31.15 1.18
C VAL A 185 -2.10 -30.17 0.31
N TRP A 186 -3.38 -30.43 0.02
CA TRP A 186 -4.21 -29.52 -0.78
C TRP A 186 -4.22 -28.10 -0.23
N ARG A 187 -4.38 -27.96 1.09
CA ARG A 187 -4.34 -26.65 1.74
C ARG A 187 -3.02 -25.94 1.45
N MET A 188 -1.88 -26.61 1.66
CA MET A 188 -0.55 -26.05 1.40
C MET A 188 -0.38 -25.60 -0.05
N GLU A 189 -0.67 -26.48 -1.00
CA GLU A 189 -0.46 -26.22 -2.43
C GLU A 189 -1.31 -25.02 -2.91
N ILE A 190 -2.57 -24.93 -2.47
CA ILE A 190 -3.48 -23.86 -2.88
C ILE A 190 -3.02 -22.50 -2.36
N TYR A 191 -2.81 -22.33 -1.05
CA TYR A 191 -2.52 -21.00 -0.51
C TYR A 191 -1.11 -20.51 -0.90
N VAL A 192 -0.15 -21.43 -1.10
CA VAL A 192 1.19 -21.08 -1.60
C VAL A 192 1.10 -20.58 -3.04
N SER A 193 0.40 -21.31 -3.91
CA SER A 193 0.20 -20.92 -5.32
C SER A 193 -0.48 -19.56 -5.44
N LEU A 194 -1.59 -19.35 -4.70
CA LEU A 194 -2.29 -18.06 -4.68
C LEU A 194 -1.42 -16.92 -4.12
N GLY A 195 -0.58 -17.20 -3.12
CA GLY A 195 0.38 -16.22 -2.60
C GLY A 195 1.40 -15.78 -3.64
N ILE A 196 1.91 -16.71 -4.46
CA ILE A 196 2.85 -16.42 -5.55
C ILE A 196 2.19 -15.55 -6.62
N VAL A 197 0.99 -15.93 -7.08
CA VAL A 197 0.23 -15.15 -8.07
C VAL A 197 -0.10 -13.76 -7.54
N GLY A 198 -0.56 -13.67 -6.29
CA GLY A 198 -0.86 -12.39 -5.63
C GLY A 198 0.37 -11.47 -5.56
N LEU A 199 1.54 -12.01 -5.20
CA LEU A 199 2.79 -11.25 -5.18
C LEU A 199 3.20 -10.79 -6.59
N ALA A 200 3.02 -11.62 -7.61
CA ALA A 200 3.31 -11.27 -8.99
C ALA A 200 2.43 -10.08 -9.47
N ILE A 201 1.14 -10.09 -9.11
CA ILE A 201 0.23 -8.97 -9.39
C ILE A 201 0.69 -7.70 -8.65
N LEU A 202 1.04 -7.79 -7.36
CA LEU A 202 1.59 -6.64 -6.62
C LEU A 202 2.89 -6.10 -7.24
N ALA A 203 3.73 -6.97 -7.79
CA ALA A 203 4.93 -6.55 -8.51
C ALA A 203 4.60 -5.72 -9.76
N LEU A 204 3.55 -6.08 -10.52
CA LEU A 204 3.07 -5.27 -11.64
C LEU A 204 2.60 -3.88 -11.19
N LEU A 205 1.89 -3.78 -10.06
CA LEU A 205 1.49 -2.49 -9.47
C LEU A 205 2.69 -1.63 -9.06
N ALA A 206 3.72 -2.27 -8.49
CA ALA A 206 4.94 -1.59 -8.07
C ALA A 206 5.76 -1.10 -9.27
N VAL A 207 5.90 -1.91 -10.33
CA VAL A 207 6.62 -1.53 -11.55
C VAL A 207 5.93 -0.37 -12.26
N THR A 208 4.61 -0.41 -12.38
CA THR A 208 3.83 0.70 -12.98
C THR A 208 3.83 1.97 -12.13
N SER A 209 4.28 1.90 -10.88
CA SER A 209 4.47 3.08 -10.02
C SER A 209 5.77 3.84 -10.29
N ILE A 210 6.70 3.29 -11.08
CA ILE A 210 7.95 3.95 -11.49
C ILE A 210 7.59 5.07 -12.47
N PRO A 211 8.08 6.32 -12.29
CA PRO A 211 7.70 7.45 -13.15
C PRO A 211 7.90 7.18 -14.65
N SER A 212 9.04 6.62 -15.05
CA SER A 212 9.33 6.30 -16.46
C SER A 212 8.34 5.32 -17.10
N VAL A 213 7.74 4.41 -16.31
CA VAL A 213 6.71 3.48 -16.79
C VAL A 213 5.34 4.15 -16.74
N SER A 214 5.01 4.80 -15.62
CA SER A 214 3.74 5.48 -15.42
C SER A 214 3.47 6.55 -16.48
N ASP A 215 4.49 7.32 -16.85
CA ASP A 215 4.39 8.41 -17.82
C ASP A 215 4.30 7.91 -19.28
N SER A 216 4.60 6.63 -19.51
CA SER A 216 4.49 5.97 -20.83
C SER A 216 3.12 5.37 -21.12
N LEU A 217 2.27 5.25 -20.10
CA LEU A 217 0.94 4.62 -20.20
C LEU A 217 -0.14 5.67 -20.39
N THR A 218 -1.17 5.32 -21.16
CA THR A 218 -2.39 6.12 -21.20
C THR A 218 -3.11 6.06 -19.85
N TRP A 219 -3.92 7.08 -19.54
CA TRP A 219 -4.71 7.09 -18.30
C TRP A 219 -5.62 5.85 -18.17
N ARG A 220 -6.16 5.33 -19.29
CA ARG A 220 -7.00 4.13 -19.29
C ARG A 220 -6.21 2.87 -18.92
N GLU A 221 -5.00 2.71 -19.44
CA GLU A 221 -4.13 1.57 -19.12
C GLU A 221 -3.67 1.64 -17.66
N PHE A 222 -3.24 2.82 -17.21
CA PHE A 222 -2.83 3.02 -15.81
C PHE A 222 -3.98 2.73 -14.85
N HIS A 223 -5.19 3.22 -15.14
CA HIS A 223 -6.36 2.98 -14.31
C HIS A 223 -6.85 1.53 -14.32
N TYR A 224 -6.64 0.79 -15.41
CA TYR A 224 -6.96 -0.63 -15.45
C TYR A 224 -6.04 -1.46 -14.55
N ILE A 225 -4.77 -1.04 -14.45
CA ILE A 225 -3.78 -1.73 -13.63
C ILE A 225 -3.93 -1.38 -12.14
N GLN A 226 -4.15 -0.11 -11.79
CA GLN A 226 -4.13 0.43 -10.42
C GLN A 226 -5.51 0.47 -9.74
#